data_AF-A0A395LZJ9-F1
#
_entry.id   AF-A0A395LZJ9-F1
#
_cell.length_a   1.000
_cell.length_b   1.000
_cell.length_c   1.000
_cell.angle_alpha   90.00
_cell.angle_beta   90.00
_cell.angle_gamma   90.00
#
_symmetry.space_group_name_H-M   'P 1'
#
loop_
_entity.id
_entity.type
_entity.pdbx_description
1 polymer ?
#
loop_
_entity_poly.entity_id
_entity_poly.type
_entity_poly.pdbx_seq_one_letter_code
_entity_poly.pdbx_strand_id
1 'polypeptide(L)'
;MKVSFLALIVALSLGKSFAEEPKKTDLPRRERLISLFSNDSTDKHERLAMPVLSLNRPLVIDGEYVAYNDAGVVSAAMPLKPLRSPLIAVAFSAVVPGAGEFYAESYWRSALFFVAEVALWATALHYQNIGRQGERDFVAFADGLAPNGQGFANDGRARWDAVRFAERLSEIYTTERFLNSGLVPNANQIRQMAAELGTPQRLNEIRNRDYRFLNAFERIAVSAANNATLSHTLPPYGDQQYYELIGKYSEYAIGWYDYDVSRMDNRFEVHSAVYLQYASMRGMANQNLKTASNFFSLVVLNHALSAFDALIAVNQYNDRIRTSLQFQQDAMTQTLYPSASVAISF
;
A
#
# COMPACT_ATOMS: atom_id res chain seq x y z
N MET A 1 14.96 -8.09 -5.06
CA MET A 1 13.88 -8.96 -4.53
C MET A 1 12.61 -8.12 -4.38
N LYS A 2 11.72 -8.15 -5.39
CA LYS A 2 10.39 -7.54 -5.30
C LYS A 2 9.43 -8.66 -4.91
N VAL A 3 8.93 -8.65 -3.67
CA VAL A 3 7.88 -9.58 -3.25
C VAL A 3 6.55 -8.89 -3.56
N SER A 4 5.89 -9.34 -4.63
CA SER A 4 4.53 -8.91 -4.98
C SER A 4 3.55 -9.41 -3.93
N PHE A 5 2.96 -8.47 -3.19
CA PHE A 5 2.00 -8.70 -2.11
C PHE A 5 0.63 -9.26 -2.59
N LEU A 6 0.45 -9.39 -3.91
CA LEU A 6 -0.79 -9.87 -4.52
C LEU A 6 -1.02 -11.38 -4.38
N ALA A 7 0.00 -12.17 -4.00
CA ALA A 7 -0.11 -13.63 -3.93
C ALA A 7 -0.64 -14.16 -2.59
N LEU A 8 -0.74 -13.34 -1.54
CA LEU A 8 -1.09 -13.82 -0.20
C LEU A 8 -2.61 -13.92 0.06
N ILE A 9 -3.46 -13.32 -0.79
CA ILE A 9 -4.92 -13.38 -0.59
C ILE A 9 -5.55 -14.65 -1.22
N VAL A 10 -4.82 -15.39 -2.05
CA VAL A 10 -5.35 -16.59 -2.74
C VAL A 10 -4.95 -17.91 -2.08
N ALA A 11 -3.93 -17.92 -1.21
CA ALA A 11 -3.36 -19.16 -0.65
C ALA A 11 -4.03 -19.69 0.63
N LEU A 12 -5.11 -19.06 1.13
CA LEU A 12 -5.84 -19.53 2.33
C LEU A 12 -7.12 -20.34 2.01
N SER A 13 -7.40 -20.65 0.74
CA SER A 13 -8.63 -21.37 0.35
C SER A 13 -8.46 -22.83 -0.05
N LEU A 14 -7.25 -23.39 -0.11
CA LEU A 14 -7.06 -24.76 -0.61
C LEU A 14 -6.03 -25.53 0.19
N GLY A 15 -6.52 -26.49 0.98
CA GLY A 15 -5.72 -27.65 1.41
C GLY A 15 -5.97 -28.11 2.84
N LYS A 16 -7.06 -28.83 3.08
CA LYS A 16 -6.99 -30.15 3.74
C LYS A 16 -8.04 -31.10 3.15
N SER A 17 -7.52 -32.27 2.76
CA SER A 17 -8.13 -33.36 2.03
C SER A 17 -9.04 -34.23 2.89
N PHE A 18 -10.16 -34.62 2.28
CA PHE A 18 -10.91 -35.88 2.35
C PHE A 18 -10.60 -36.90 3.46
N ALA A 19 -11.66 -37.24 4.20
CA ALA A 19 -12.03 -38.61 4.54
C ALA A 19 -13.55 -38.78 4.29
N GLU A 20 -13.92 -39.67 3.36
CA GLU A 20 -15.27 -40.26 3.19
C GLU A 20 -15.65 -41.04 4.47
N GLU A 21 -16.89 -41.10 4.99
CA GLU A 21 -18.21 -41.56 4.50
C GLU A 21 -19.23 -41.40 5.69
N PRO A 22 -20.52 -41.80 5.66
CA PRO A 22 -21.61 -41.67 4.68
C PRO A 22 -22.87 -40.94 5.24
N LYS A 23 -23.73 -40.52 4.30
CA LYS A 23 -25.15 -40.11 4.37
C LYS A 23 -25.91 -40.26 5.71
N LYS A 24 -26.45 -39.16 6.25
CA LYS A 24 -27.64 -39.15 7.13
C LYS A 24 -28.54 -37.92 6.89
N THR A 25 -29.71 -38.23 6.34
CA THR A 25 -31.02 -37.55 6.41
C THR A 25 -31.12 -36.21 7.14
N ASP A 26 -31.56 -35.20 6.38
CA ASP A 26 -32.10 -33.92 6.88
C ASP A 26 -33.33 -34.14 7.78
N LEU A 27 -33.30 -33.52 8.97
CA LEU A 27 -34.46 -33.23 9.79
C LEU A 27 -34.44 -31.72 10.10
N PRO A 28 -35.51 -30.96 9.79
CA PRO A 28 -35.54 -29.55 10.12
C PRO A 28 -35.74 -29.35 11.64
N ARG A 29 -34.95 -28.39 12.16
CA ARG A 29 -34.98 -27.88 13.54
C ARG A 29 -36.38 -27.33 13.84
N ARG A 30 -37.06 -27.90 14.85
CA ARG A 30 -38.34 -27.43 15.39
C ARG A 30 -38.19 -26.03 16.00
N GLU A 31 -38.86 -25.04 15.44
CA GLU A 31 -39.25 -23.82 16.17
C GLU A 31 -40.56 -24.13 16.92
N ARG A 32 -40.55 -24.04 18.26
CA ARG A 32 -41.76 -24.13 19.08
C ARG A 32 -42.41 -22.74 19.12
N LEU A 33 -43.45 -22.55 18.32
CA LEU A 33 -44.46 -21.52 18.57
C LEU A 33 -45.37 -22.02 19.71
N ILE A 34 -45.27 -21.40 20.88
CA ILE A 34 -46.27 -21.57 21.94
C ILE A 34 -47.38 -20.56 21.65
N SER A 35 -48.45 -21.01 20.99
CA SER A 35 -49.70 -20.26 20.92
C SER A 35 -50.62 -20.75 22.03
N LEU A 36 -50.86 -19.91 23.04
CA LEU A 36 -51.92 -20.12 24.02
C LEU A 36 -53.24 -19.64 23.43
N PHE A 37 -54.12 -20.57 23.08
CA PHE A 37 -55.53 -20.28 22.84
C PHE A 37 -56.37 -21.24 23.68
N SER A 38 -57.10 -20.70 24.67
CA SER A 38 -58.31 -21.34 25.17
C SER A 38 -59.48 -20.73 24.41
N ASN A 39 -60.25 -21.52 23.68
CA ASN A 39 -61.69 -21.49 23.87
C ASN A 39 -62.34 -22.78 23.36
N ASP A 40 -63.27 -23.25 24.17
CA ASP A 40 -64.09 -24.43 24.02
C ASP A 40 -65.34 -24.07 23.19
N SER A 41 -65.62 -24.84 22.14
CA SER A 41 -66.99 -25.26 21.79
C SER A 41 -67.01 -26.07 20.49
N THR A 42 -67.57 -27.27 20.63
CA THR A 42 -68.11 -28.18 19.60
C THR A 42 -69.01 -27.50 18.57
N ASP A 43 -68.83 -27.77 17.27
CA ASP A 43 -69.79 -28.60 16.50
C ASP A 43 -69.33 -28.87 15.06
N LYS A 44 -69.81 -30.00 14.51
CA LYS A 44 -69.49 -30.54 13.18
C LYS A 44 -70.35 -29.88 12.09
N HIS A 45 -69.79 -29.61 10.90
CA HIS A 45 -70.40 -29.92 9.59
C HIS A 45 -69.40 -29.73 8.43
N GLU A 46 -69.26 -30.76 7.60
CA GLU A 46 -68.48 -30.79 6.34
C GLU A 46 -69.16 -30.00 5.22
N ARG A 47 -68.39 -29.22 4.43
CA ARG A 47 -68.72 -28.89 3.02
C ARG A 47 -67.48 -28.75 2.13
N LEU A 48 -67.38 -29.72 1.21
CA LEU A 48 -67.01 -29.65 -0.22
C LEU A 48 -65.80 -28.78 -0.62
N ALA A 49 -64.71 -29.47 -0.96
CA ALA A 49 -63.54 -28.94 -1.65
C ALA A 49 -63.87 -28.53 -3.10
N MET A 50 -63.49 -27.30 -3.48
CA MET A 50 -63.20 -26.95 -4.87
C MET A 50 -61.68 -26.81 -5.03
N PRO A 51 -61.08 -27.30 -6.13
CA PRO A 51 -59.65 -27.20 -6.34
C PRO A 51 -59.29 -25.76 -6.74
N VAL A 52 -58.72 -24.99 -5.82
CA VAL A 52 -58.06 -23.73 -6.14
C VAL A 52 -56.70 -24.07 -6.74
N LEU A 53 -56.49 -23.74 -8.01
CA LEU A 53 -55.14 -23.71 -8.59
C LEU A 53 -54.34 -22.63 -7.85
N SER A 54 -53.59 -23.03 -6.83
CA SER A 54 -52.62 -22.18 -6.14
C SER A 54 -51.40 -22.00 -7.06
N LEU A 55 -51.34 -20.85 -7.73
CA LEU A 55 -50.15 -20.42 -8.44
C LEU A 55 -49.17 -19.82 -7.42
N ASN A 56 -48.44 -20.68 -6.70
CA ASN A 56 -47.40 -20.30 -5.74
C ASN A 56 -46.14 -19.73 -6.42
N ARG A 57 -46.29 -18.65 -7.19
CA ARG A 57 -45.15 -17.82 -7.61
C ARG A 57 -45.38 -16.39 -7.11
N PRO A 58 -44.49 -15.85 -6.26
CA PRO A 58 -44.58 -14.46 -5.84
C PRO A 58 -44.42 -13.56 -7.07
N LEU A 59 -45.37 -12.65 -7.27
CA LEU A 59 -45.31 -11.63 -8.31
C LEU A 59 -44.41 -10.50 -7.79
N VAL A 60 -43.29 -10.28 -8.46
CA VAL A 60 -42.38 -9.16 -8.16
C VAL A 60 -42.85 -7.98 -8.99
N ILE A 61 -43.32 -6.92 -8.31
CA ILE A 61 -43.56 -5.61 -8.92
C ILE A 61 -42.63 -4.64 -8.19
N ASP A 62 -41.74 -3.97 -8.93
CA ASP A 62 -40.85 -2.92 -8.42
C ASP A 62 -40.05 -3.22 -7.14
N GLY A 63 -39.53 -4.45 -7.02
CA GLY A 63 -38.69 -4.86 -5.88
C GLY A 63 -39.47 -5.17 -4.60
N GLU A 64 -40.79 -5.21 -4.67
CA GLU A 64 -41.70 -5.55 -3.58
C GLU A 64 -42.09 -7.03 -3.64
N TYR A 65 -41.91 -7.76 -2.54
CA TYR A 65 -42.31 -9.17 -2.44
C TYR A 65 -43.76 -9.26 -1.96
N VAL A 66 -44.69 -9.48 -2.90
CA VAL A 66 -46.08 -9.80 -2.56
C VAL A 66 -46.23 -11.32 -2.51
N ALA A 67 -46.39 -11.86 -1.30
CA ALA A 67 -46.73 -13.27 -1.11
C ALA A 67 -48.23 -13.43 -0.94
N TYR A 68 -48.86 -14.24 -1.80
CA TYR A 68 -50.24 -14.68 -1.65
C TYR A 68 -50.23 -16.01 -0.89
N ASN A 69 -50.95 -16.08 0.23
CA ASN A 69 -51.32 -17.32 0.90
C ASN A 69 -52.82 -17.59 0.66
N ASP A 70 -53.19 -18.88 0.59
CA ASP A 70 -54.52 -19.42 0.21
C ASP A 70 -55.72 -18.92 1.07
N ALA A 71 -55.50 -17.98 1.99
CA ALA A 71 -56.47 -17.40 2.90
C ALA A 71 -56.87 -15.93 2.59
N GLY A 72 -56.47 -15.36 1.44
CA GLY A 72 -56.88 -14.00 1.04
C GLY A 72 -56.18 -12.87 1.80
N VAL A 73 -55.10 -13.17 2.53
CA VAL A 73 -54.30 -12.20 3.30
C VAL A 73 -53.29 -11.54 2.37
N VAL A 74 -53.41 -10.23 2.15
CA VAL A 74 -52.39 -9.45 1.44
C VAL A 74 -51.35 -9.02 2.47
N SER A 75 -50.11 -9.48 2.39
CA SER A 75 -49.03 -9.01 3.28
C SER A 75 -48.11 -8.07 2.51
N ALA A 76 -48.03 -6.80 2.93
CA ALA A 76 -47.13 -5.79 2.38
C ALA A 76 -46.18 -5.32 3.48
N ALA A 77 -44.90 -5.70 3.47
CA ALA A 77 -43.96 -5.33 4.52
C ALA A 77 -43.34 -3.94 4.29
N MET A 78 -43.65 -2.93 5.11
CA MET A 78 -43.02 -1.58 5.01
C MET A 78 -42.11 -1.24 6.19
N PRO A 79 -40.82 -0.87 5.98
CA PRO A 79 -39.88 -0.58 7.07
C PRO A 79 -40.16 0.76 7.78
N LEU A 80 -40.12 0.77 9.11
CA LEU A 80 -40.33 1.97 9.97
C LEU A 80 -39.22 3.03 9.90
N LYS A 81 -38.00 2.62 9.54
CA LYS A 81 -36.90 3.52 9.18
C LYS A 81 -36.52 3.27 7.72
N PRO A 82 -36.15 4.30 6.94
CA PRO A 82 -35.71 4.10 5.57
C PRO A 82 -34.48 3.18 5.54
N LEU A 83 -34.52 2.22 4.60
CA LEU A 83 -33.38 1.36 4.31
C LEU A 83 -32.19 2.22 3.83
N ARG A 84 -30.99 1.76 4.16
CA ARG A 84 -29.76 2.44 3.81
C ARG A 84 -29.13 1.81 2.58
N SER A 85 -28.55 2.64 1.71
CA SER A 85 -27.94 2.17 0.46
C SER A 85 -26.53 1.62 0.73
N PRO A 86 -26.26 0.34 0.39
CA PRO A 86 -24.92 -0.24 0.56
C PRO A 86 -23.86 0.49 -0.29
N LEU A 87 -24.23 0.94 -1.49
CA LEU A 87 -23.32 1.63 -2.39
C LEU A 87 -22.88 2.99 -1.82
N ILE A 88 -23.80 3.73 -1.21
CA ILE A 88 -23.50 5.02 -0.57
C ILE A 88 -22.55 4.80 0.62
N ALA A 89 -22.78 3.74 1.42
CA ALA A 89 -21.92 3.42 2.55
C ALA A 89 -20.49 3.09 2.11
N VAL A 90 -20.34 2.23 1.10
CA VAL A 90 -19.05 1.91 0.48
C VAL A 90 -18.36 3.18 -0.02
N ALA A 91 -19.10 4.05 -0.72
CA ALA A 91 -18.56 5.31 -1.23
C ALA A 91 -18.06 6.23 -0.10
N PHE A 92 -18.82 6.36 0.99
CA PHE A 92 -18.39 7.13 2.15
C PHE A 92 -17.11 6.58 2.78
N SER A 93 -17.03 5.27 3.03
CA SER A 93 -15.84 4.66 3.64
C SER A 93 -14.63 4.61 2.71
N ALA A 94 -14.84 4.63 1.40
CA ALA A 94 -13.75 4.78 0.44
C ALA A 94 -13.09 6.17 0.51
N VAL A 95 -13.84 7.22 0.85
CA VAL A 95 -13.30 8.58 1.01
C VAL A 95 -12.76 8.80 2.42
N VAL A 96 -13.54 8.43 3.44
CA VAL A 96 -13.17 8.56 4.85
C VAL A 96 -13.48 7.24 5.55
N PRO A 97 -12.46 6.45 5.94
CA PRO A 97 -12.67 5.21 6.66
C PRO A 97 -13.50 5.43 7.92
N GLY A 98 -14.52 4.60 8.10
CA GLY A 98 -15.50 4.69 9.17
C GLY A 98 -16.77 5.49 8.84
N ALA A 99 -16.81 6.24 7.74
CA ALA A 99 -17.96 7.09 7.41
C ALA A 99 -19.19 6.29 6.92
N GLY A 100 -18.99 5.19 6.20
CA GLY A 100 -20.05 4.27 5.78
C GLY A 100 -20.64 3.48 6.95
N GLU A 101 -19.82 3.09 7.92
CA GLU A 101 -20.23 2.43 9.15
C GLU A 101 -20.98 3.41 10.07
N PHE A 102 -20.57 4.68 10.10
CA PHE A 102 -21.33 5.75 10.75
C PHE A 102 -22.69 5.91 10.07
N TYR A 103 -22.69 5.92 8.73
CA TYR A 103 -23.91 5.83 7.95
C TYR A 103 -24.65 4.50 8.16
N ALA A 104 -24.13 3.48 8.82
CA ALA A 104 -24.90 2.30 9.19
C ALA A 104 -25.35 2.29 10.67
N GLU A 105 -25.20 3.41 11.39
CA GLU A 105 -25.40 3.53 12.85
C GLU A 105 -24.47 2.60 13.66
N SER A 106 -23.39 2.10 13.06
CA SER A 106 -22.38 1.26 13.72
C SER A 106 -21.22 2.12 14.22
N TYR A 107 -21.50 2.93 15.24
CA TYR A 107 -20.57 3.96 15.73
C TYR A 107 -19.23 3.41 16.24
N TRP A 108 -19.23 2.22 16.84
CA TRP A 108 -17.97 1.64 17.34
C TRP A 108 -17.05 1.20 16.18
N ARG A 109 -17.61 0.67 15.08
CA ARG A 109 -16.83 0.30 13.89
C ARG A 109 -16.32 1.54 13.18
N SER A 110 -17.18 2.56 13.06
CA SER A 110 -16.80 3.88 12.57
C SER A 110 -15.60 4.44 13.34
N ALA A 111 -15.68 4.44 14.68
CA ALA A 111 -14.62 4.93 15.54
C ALA A 111 -13.32 4.12 15.36
N LEU A 112 -13.40 2.79 15.22
CA LEU A 112 -12.24 1.93 15.01
C LEU A 112 -11.48 2.31 13.73
N PHE A 113 -12.17 2.36 12.59
CA PHE A 113 -11.53 2.69 11.30
C PHE A 113 -11.02 4.12 11.25
N PHE A 114 -11.76 5.08 11.84
CA PHE A 114 -11.35 6.47 11.88
C PHE A 114 -10.13 6.70 12.79
N VAL A 115 -10.09 6.09 13.97
CA VAL A 115 -8.92 6.17 14.87
C VAL A 115 -7.69 5.52 14.23
N ALA A 116 -7.88 4.37 13.58
CA ALA A 116 -6.80 3.72 12.82
C ALA A 116 -6.29 4.63 11.70
N GLU A 117 -7.19 5.27 10.95
CA GLU A 117 -6.84 6.21 9.87
C GLU A 117 -5.96 7.36 10.38
N VAL A 118 -6.39 8.03 11.45
CA VAL A 118 -5.63 9.14 12.05
C VAL A 118 -4.25 8.67 12.53
N ALA A 119 -4.18 7.51 13.20
CA ALA A 119 -2.92 6.97 13.70
C ALA A 119 -1.94 6.59 12.57
N LEU A 120 -2.46 5.99 11.49
CA LEU A 120 -1.67 5.61 10.32
C LEU A 120 -1.12 6.84 9.59
N TRP A 121 -1.95 7.86 9.34
CA TRP A 121 -1.49 9.13 8.75
C TRP A 121 -0.48 9.85 9.62
N ALA A 122 -0.74 9.99 10.92
CA ALA A 122 0.18 10.65 11.85
C ALA A 122 1.56 9.97 11.82
N THR A 123 1.58 8.64 11.82
CA THR A 123 2.81 7.86 11.75
C THR A 123 3.50 8.00 10.38
N ALA A 124 2.75 7.89 9.28
CA ALA A 124 3.28 8.06 7.93
C ALA A 124 3.95 9.43 7.74
N LEU A 125 3.27 10.50 8.15
CA LEU A 125 3.77 11.87 8.05
C LEU A 125 4.97 12.11 8.96
N HIS A 126 4.98 11.53 10.18
CA HIS A 126 6.14 11.59 11.07
C HIS A 126 7.38 11.00 10.40
N TYR A 127 7.29 9.77 9.89
CA TYR A 127 8.41 9.09 9.21
C TYR A 127 8.81 9.79 7.90
N GLN A 128 7.85 10.34 7.17
CA GLN A 128 8.13 11.10 5.94
C GLN A 128 8.93 12.37 6.25
N ASN A 129 8.57 13.09 7.32
CA ASN A 129 9.25 14.33 7.71
C ASN A 129 10.69 14.07 8.15
N ILE A 130 10.93 13.07 9.00
CA ILE A 130 12.31 12.72 9.43
C ILE A 130 13.13 12.14 8.26
N GLY A 131 12.51 11.40 7.34
CA GLY A 131 13.17 10.92 6.13
C GLY A 131 13.63 12.05 5.23
N ARG A 132 12.75 13.02 4.94
CA ARG A 132 13.08 14.23 4.16
C ARG A 132 14.09 15.14 4.85
N GLN A 133 14.06 15.21 6.18
CA GLN A 133 15.10 15.92 6.92
C GLN A 133 16.45 15.23 6.77
N GLY A 134 16.50 13.89 6.91
CA GLY A 134 17.70 13.11 6.66
C GLY A 134 18.26 13.29 5.25
N GLU A 135 17.40 13.41 4.23
CA GLU A 135 17.82 13.77 2.87
C GLU A 135 18.54 15.11 2.81
N ARG A 136 17.96 16.15 3.42
CA ARG A 136 18.61 17.46 3.52
C ARG A 136 19.93 17.40 4.28
N ASP A 137 19.98 16.62 5.36
CA ASP A 137 21.15 16.53 6.23
C ASP A 137 22.33 15.85 5.52
N PHE A 138 22.11 14.75 4.78
CA PHE A 138 23.21 14.13 4.05
C PHE A 138 23.65 14.99 2.86
N VAL A 139 22.72 15.65 2.15
CA VAL A 139 23.07 16.59 1.07
C VAL A 139 23.97 17.70 1.60
N ALA A 140 23.54 18.38 2.67
CA ALA A 140 24.33 19.41 3.33
C ALA A 140 25.67 18.88 3.84
N PHE A 141 25.73 17.64 4.32
CA PHE A 141 26.97 17.00 4.74
C PHE A 141 27.94 16.83 3.56
N ALA A 142 27.50 16.29 2.42
CA ALA A 142 28.35 16.10 1.23
C ALA A 142 28.87 17.44 0.70
N ASP A 143 28.02 18.46 0.65
CA ASP A 143 28.36 19.81 0.21
C ASP A 143 29.26 20.57 1.19
N GLY A 144 29.46 20.05 2.41
CA GLY A 144 30.22 20.74 3.46
C GLY A 144 29.48 21.91 4.11
N LEU A 145 28.15 21.95 3.99
CA LEU A 145 27.23 22.97 4.51
C LEU A 145 26.59 22.56 5.86
N ALA A 146 27.21 21.67 6.62
CA ALA A 146 26.61 21.10 7.83
C ALA A 146 26.26 22.19 8.88
N PRO A 147 25.07 22.13 9.52
CA PRO A 147 24.58 23.18 10.41
C PRO A 147 25.47 23.54 11.61
N ASN A 148 26.33 22.61 12.08
CA ASN A 148 27.01 22.74 13.38
C ASN A 148 28.52 22.37 13.39
N GLY A 149 29.28 22.44 12.29
CA GLY A 149 30.73 22.20 12.41
C GLY A 149 31.53 22.12 11.12
N GLN A 150 32.68 22.82 11.15
CA GLN A 150 33.77 22.90 10.17
C GLN A 150 33.38 22.47 8.74
N GLY A 151 32.95 23.50 8.01
CA GLY A 151 32.69 23.43 6.58
C GLY A 151 33.99 23.30 5.79
N PHE A 152 33.87 22.60 4.67
CA PHE A 152 34.90 22.34 3.68
C PHE A 152 36.00 21.37 4.10
N ALA A 153 36.42 20.56 3.13
CA ALA A 153 37.65 19.81 3.20
C ALA A 153 38.85 20.76 3.28
N ASN A 154 40.00 20.28 3.76
CA ASN A 154 41.22 21.08 3.93
C ASN A 154 41.70 21.77 2.63
N ASP A 155 41.20 21.34 1.47
CA ASP A 155 41.45 21.88 0.14
C ASP A 155 40.47 23.00 -0.28
N GLY A 156 39.57 23.42 0.62
CA GLY A 156 38.55 24.44 0.37
C GLY A 156 37.37 23.96 -0.48
N ARG A 157 37.29 22.66 -0.78
CA ARG A 157 36.20 22.06 -1.57
C ARG A 157 35.15 21.40 -0.64
N ALA A 158 34.04 20.97 -1.24
CA ALA A 158 33.04 20.16 -0.54
C ALA A 158 33.64 18.83 -0.01
N ARG A 159 32.93 18.17 0.91
CA ARG A 159 33.40 16.89 1.48
C ARG A 159 33.51 15.82 0.41
N TRP A 160 32.55 15.80 -0.51
CA TRP A 160 32.66 15.10 -1.79
C TRP A 160 32.80 16.11 -2.92
N ASP A 161 33.73 15.89 -3.86
CA ASP A 161 33.98 16.83 -4.95
C ASP A 161 34.25 16.09 -6.28
N ALA A 162 33.56 16.51 -7.34
CA ALA A 162 33.66 15.87 -8.65
C ALA A 162 35.03 16.09 -9.31
N VAL A 163 35.68 17.23 -9.05
CA VAL A 163 37.02 17.50 -9.57
C VAL A 163 38.04 16.58 -8.88
N ARG A 164 37.93 16.41 -7.55
CA ARG A 164 38.75 15.45 -6.79
C ARG A 164 38.56 14.01 -7.28
N PHE A 165 37.32 13.63 -7.54
CA PHE A 165 36.99 12.33 -8.12
C PHE A 165 37.67 12.13 -9.49
N ALA A 166 37.61 13.14 -10.38
CA ALA A 166 38.22 13.09 -11.69
C ALA A 166 39.75 13.09 -11.67
N GLU A 167 40.36 13.90 -10.80
CA GLU A 167 41.82 13.92 -10.56
C GLU A 167 42.32 12.52 -10.17
N ARG A 168 41.62 11.87 -9.24
CA ARG A 168 41.95 10.52 -8.75
C ARG A 168 41.69 9.43 -9.78
N LEU A 169 40.61 9.52 -10.55
CA LEU A 169 40.39 8.63 -11.70
C LEU A 169 41.52 8.77 -12.74
N SER A 170 41.94 10.00 -13.04
CA SER A 170 43.06 10.24 -13.96
C SER A 170 44.35 9.57 -13.45
N GLU A 171 44.68 9.76 -12.17
CA GLU A 171 45.86 9.16 -11.55
C GLU A 171 45.80 7.63 -11.57
N ILE A 172 44.69 7.02 -11.16
CA ILE A 172 44.46 5.57 -11.26
C ILE A 172 44.72 5.13 -12.69
N TYR A 173 43.93 5.58 -13.66
CA TYR A 173 43.97 5.00 -15.01
C TYR A 173 45.17 5.43 -15.88
N THR A 174 46.00 6.37 -15.42
CA THR A 174 47.29 6.69 -16.07
C THR A 174 48.45 5.89 -15.49
N THR A 175 48.43 5.59 -14.19
CA THR A 175 49.51 4.89 -13.48
C THR A 175 49.24 3.39 -13.29
N GLU A 176 48.01 2.95 -13.50
CA GLU A 176 47.55 1.60 -13.16
C GLU A 176 48.28 0.50 -13.94
N ARG A 177 48.86 -0.44 -13.18
CA ARG A 177 49.51 -1.63 -13.72
C ARG A 177 48.49 -2.59 -14.33
N PHE A 178 47.24 -2.57 -13.86
CA PHE A 178 46.17 -3.44 -14.36
C PHE A 178 45.86 -3.23 -15.84
N LEU A 179 45.96 -2.00 -16.35
CA LEU A 179 45.75 -1.72 -17.78
C LEU A 179 46.84 -2.35 -18.66
N ASN A 180 48.01 -2.70 -18.10
CA ASN A 180 49.07 -3.41 -18.81
C ASN A 180 48.96 -4.94 -18.72
N SER A 181 47.90 -5.48 -18.08
CA SER A 181 47.72 -6.92 -17.90
C SER A 181 47.37 -7.68 -19.19
N GLY A 182 47.00 -6.98 -20.26
CA GLY A 182 46.45 -7.57 -21.49
C GLY A 182 45.00 -8.06 -21.36
N LEU A 183 44.39 -7.98 -20.17
CA LEU A 183 43.03 -8.43 -19.88
C LEU A 183 41.96 -7.35 -20.12
N VAL A 184 42.38 -6.09 -20.34
CA VAL A 184 41.50 -4.94 -20.52
C VAL A 184 41.43 -4.58 -22.01
N PRO A 185 40.29 -4.80 -22.68
CA PRO A 185 40.07 -4.29 -24.03
C PRO A 185 40.21 -2.75 -24.03
N ASN A 186 40.78 -2.19 -25.10
CA ASN A 186 40.92 -0.73 -25.28
C ASN A 186 41.75 -0.01 -24.18
N ALA A 187 42.67 -0.71 -23.50
CA ALA A 187 43.52 -0.13 -22.45
C ALA A 187 44.23 1.17 -22.86
N ASN A 188 44.70 1.26 -24.11
CA ASN A 188 45.32 2.48 -24.65
C ASN A 188 44.35 3.66 -24.73
N GLN A 189 43.11 3.42 -25.17
CA GLN A 189 42.08 4.45 -25.22
C GLN A 189 41.70 4.93 -23.82
N ILE A 190 41.53 3.99 -22.87
CA ILE A 190 41.23 4.31 -21.47
C ILE A 190 42.35 5.18 -20.89
N ARG A 191 43.63 4.83 -21.12
CA ARG A 191 44.77 5.62 -20.66
C ARG A 191 44.81 7.02 -21.26
N GLN A 192 44.55 7.14 -22.57
CA GLN A 192 44.52 8.44 -23.24
C GLN A 192 43.41 9.33 -22.68
N MET A 193 42.19 8.79 -22.53
CA MET A 193 41.07 9.53 -21.95
C MET A 193 41.29 9.86 -20.48
N ALA A 194 41.95 8.99 -19.71
CA ALA A 194 42.34 9.27 -18.33
C ALA A 194 43.35 10.41 -18.23
N ALA A 195 44.36 10.43 -19.11
CA ALA A 195 45.33 11.53 -19.17
C ALA A 195 44.64 12.86 -19.55
N GLU A 196 43.71 12.81 -20.50
CA GLU A 196 42.91 13.99 -20.89
C GLU A 196 41.99 14.46 -19.74
N LEU A 197 41.38 13.54 -18.99
CA LEU A 197 40.52 13.84 -17.84
C LEU A 197 41.23 14.70 -16.78
N GLY A 198 42.52 14.43 -16.55
CA GLY A 198 43.34 15.15 -15.58
C GLY A 198 43.85 16.52 -16.06
N THR A 199 43.56 16.93 -17.29
CA THR A 199 44.02 18.22 -17.82
C THR A 199 43.28 19.40 -17.16
N PRO A 200 43.93 20.57 -17.02
CA PRO A 200 43.28 21.76 -16.46
C PRO A 200 41.98 22.15 -17.17
N GLN A 201 41.89 21.90 -18.49
CA GLN A 201 40.68 22.15 -19.26
C GLN A 201 39.52 21.27 -18.78
N ARG A 202 39.70 19.94 -18.72
CA ARG A 202 38.64 19.00 -18.30
C ARG A 202 38.27 19.19 -16.83
N LEU A 203 39.23 19.46 -15.97
CA LEU A 203 38.95 19.76 -14.55
C LEU A 203 38.15 21.06 -14.38
N ASN A 204 38.38 22.08 -15.23
CA ASN A 204 37.57 23.30 -15.22
C ASN A 204 36.14 23.08 -15.76
N GLU A 205 35.96 22.23 -16.76
CA GLU A 205 34.62 21.81 -17.23
C GLU A 205 33.82 21.16 -16.09
N ILE A 206 34.44 20.20 -15.38
CA ILE A 206 33.84 19.51 -14.24
C ILE A 206 33.53 20.48 -13.09
N ARG A 207 34.44 21.42 -12.81
CA ARG A 207 34.22 22.49 -11.82
C ARG A 207 32.99 23.34 -12.17
N ASN A 208 32.78 23.59 -13.45
CA ASN A 208 31.60 24.29 -13.98
C ASN A 208 30.39 23.37 -14.16
N ARG A 209 30.41 22.17 -13.55
CA ARG A 209 29.33 21.17 -13.54
C ARG A 209 29.03 20.56 -14.92
N ASP A 210 29.99 20.65 -15.86
CA ASP A 210 29.94 19.92 -17.12
C ASP A 210 30.63 18.56 -16.96
N TYR A 211 29.82 17.53 -16.71
CA TYR A 211 30.30 16.16 -16.51
C TYR A 211 30.35 15.34 -17.79
N ARG A 212 30.16 15.93 -18.99
CA ARG A 212 30.04 15.15 -20.24
C ARG A 212 31.28 14.30 -20.51
N PHE A 213 32.47 14.87 -20.34
CA PHE A 213 33.73 14.15 -20.54
C PHE A 213 33.97 13.10 -19.45
N LEU A 214 33.74 13.46 -18.18
CA LEU A 214 33.81 12.53 -17.06
C LEU A 214 32.89 11.31 -17.27
N ASN A 215 31.63 11.55 -17.63
CA ASN A 215 30.66 10.48 -17.87
C ASN A 215 31.02 9.64 -19.09
N ALA A 216 31.67 10.22 -20.11
CA ALA A 216 32.19 9.48 -21.25
C ALA A 216 33.34 8.55 -20.84
N PHE A 217 34.21 9.01 -19.93
CA PHE A 217 35.26 8.20 -19.35
C PHE A 217 34.70 7.09 -18.44
N GLU A 218 33.77 7.39 -17.53
CA GLU A 218 33.16 6.40 -16.63
C GLU A 218 32.54 5.22 -17.40
N ARG A 219 31.94 5.47 -18.57
CA ARG A 219 31.36 4.42 -19.43
C ARG A 219 32.37 3.45 -20.02
N ILE A 220 33.64 3.82 -20.09
CA ILE A 220 34.70 2.95 -20.65
C ILE A 220 35.70 2.47 -19.60
N ALA A 221 35.76 3.13 -18.44
CA ALA A 221 36.64 2.77 -17.35
C ALA A 221 36.22 1.41 -16.77
N VAL A 222 37.20 0.54 -16.52
CA VAL A 222 36.98 -0.85 -16.06
C VAL A 222 37.47 -1.01 -14.62
N SER A 223 36.64 -1.60 -13.77
CA SER A 223 37.03 -1.99 -12.41
C SER A 223 37.75 -3.34 -12.41
N ALA A 224 38.88 -3.43 -11.71
CA ALA A 224 39.61 -4.69 -11.55
C ALA A 224 38.93 -5.66 -10.57
N ALA A 225 37.97 -5.20 -9.76
CA ALA A 225 37.27 -6.04 -8.80
C ALA A 225 36.36 -7.07 -9.49
N ASN A 226 35.74 -6.68 -10.60
CA ASN A 226 34.75 -7.49 -11.33
C ASN A 226 35.01 -7.57 -12.85
N ASN A 227 36.09 -6.95 -13.34
CA ASN A 227 36.43 -6.86 -14.76
C ASN A 227 35.28 -6.31 -15.63
N ALA A 228 34.50 -5.36 -15.08
CA ALA A 228 33.37 -4.73 -15.75
C ALA A 228 33.55 -3.21 -15.81
N THR A 229 32.87 -2.58 -16.77
CA THR A 229 32.81 -1.12 -16.84
C THR A 229 32.13 -0.54 -15.61
N LEU A 230 32.44 0.72 -15.27
CA LEU A 230 31.74 1.38 -14.16
C LEU A 230 30.24 1.39 -14.44
N SER A 231 29.47 1.03 -13.42
CA SER A 231 28.06 0.70 -13.60
C SER A 231 27.15 1.93 -13.77
N HIS A 232 27.65 3.12 -13.38
CA HIS A 232 26.90 4.36 -13.33
C HIS A 232 27.76 5.52 -13.82
N THR A 233 27.11 6.63 -14.18
CA THR A 233 27.78 7.89 -14.51
C THR A 233 27.28 8.99 -13.61
N LEU A 234 28.14 9.98 -13.30
CA LEU A 234 27.81 11.06 -12.39
C LEU A 234 26.64 11.92 -12.92
N PRO A 235 25.51 12.01 -12.20
CA PRO A 235 24.39 12.87 -12.56
C PRO A 235 24.73 14.35 -12.41
N PRO A 236 23.90 15.27 -12.96
CA PRO A 236 24.04 16.69 -12.70
C PRO A 236 24.11 17.02 -11.19
N TYR A 237 24.94 18.00 -10.84
CA TYR A 237 25.05 18.46 -9.46
C TYR A 237 23.71 19.01 -8.95
N GLY A 238 23.34 18.64 -7.74
CA GLY A 238 22.08 19.06 -7.10
C GLY A 238 20.93 18.07 -7.27
N ASP A 239 21.02 17.14 -8.23
CA ASP A 239 20.00 16.11 -8.39
C ASP A 239 20.05 15.10 -7.24
N GLN A 240 18.89 14.59 -6.83
CA GLN A 240 18.82 13.54 -5.80
C GLN A 240 19.70 12.33 -6.14
N GLN A 241 19.73 11.94 -7.42
CA GLN A 241 20.54 10.82 -7.89
C GLN A 241 22.04 11.06 -7.68
N TYR A 242 22.54 12.29 -7.84
CA TYR A 242 23.94 12.62 -7.58
C TYR A 242 24.33 12.23 -6.15
N TYR A 243 23.55 12.69 -5.18
CA TYR A 243 23.79 12.40 -3.77
C TYR A 243 23.55 10.94 -3.40
N GLU A 244 22.64 10.25 -4.10
CA GLU A 244 22.47 8.81 -3.90
C GLU A 244 23.68 8.00 -4.35
N LEU A 245 24.25 8.32 -5.52
CA LEU A 245 25.35 7.53 -6.09
C LEU A 245 26.62 7.63 -5.24
N ILE A 246 26.99 8.85 -4.82
CA ILE A 246 28.28 9.13 -4.16
C ILE A 246 28.45 8.45 -2.78
N GLY A 247 27.37 7.90 -2.22
CA GLY A 247 27.35 7.12 -0.97
C GLY A 247 26.71 5.75 -1.11
N LYS A 248 26.57 5.24 -2.35
CA LYS A 248 26.03 3.90 -2.62
C LYS A 248 27.03 3.03 -3.35
N TYR A 249 27.77 3.60 -4.29
CA TYR A 249 28.71 2.86 -5.14
C TYR A 249 30.14 3.17 -4.72
N SER A 250 30.92 2.11 -4.57
CA SER A 250 32.28 2.13 -4.05
C SER A 250 33.21 2.97 -4.92
N GLU A 251 32.94 3.03 -6.22
CA GLU A 251 33.72 3.78 -7.21
C GLU A 251 33.77 5.27 -6.86
N TYR A 252 32.67 5.84 -6.34
CA TYR A 252 32.63 7.24 -5.92
C TYR A 252 33.31 7.51 -4.57
N ALA A 253 33.77 6.48 -3.85
CA ALA A 253 34.47 6.65 -2.57
C ALA A 253 35.73 7.50 -2.71
N ILE A 254 36.42 7.41 -3.84
CA ILE A 254 37.61 8.21 -4.12
C ILE A 254 37.29 9.71 -4.31
N GLY A 255 36.04 10.15 -4.35
CA GLY A 255 35.69 11.58 -4.37
C GLY A 255 35.69 12.23 -2.99
N TRP A 256 35.74 11.44 -1.91
CA TRP A 256 35.70 11.93 -0.53
C TRP A 256 37.05 12.47 -0.07
N TYR A 257 37.03 13.58 0.68
CA TYR A 257 38.25 14.31 1.05
C TYR A 257 39.23 13.53 1.93
N ASP A 258 38.73 12.63 2.78
CA ASP A 258 39.48 11.83 3.73
C ASP A 258 39.88 10.45 3.17
N TYR A 259 39.70 10.23 1.86
CA TYR A 259 40.12 9.00 1.21
C TYR A 259 41.65 8.83 1.28
N ASP A 260 42.10 7.62 1.63
CA ASP A 260 43.51 7.26 1.69
C ASP A 260 44.10 7.06 0.29
N VAL A 261 44.74 8.12 -0.23
CA VAL A 261 45.35 8.14 -1.56
C VAL A 261 46.46 7.10 -1.74
N SER A 262 47.09 6.62 -0.65
CA SER A 262 48.14 5.61 -0.74
C SER A 262 47.62 4.23 -1.13
N ARG A 263 46.29 4.02 -1.00
CA ARG A 263 45.59 2.77 -1.29
C ARG A 263 44.66 2.89 -2.49
N MET A 264 44.84 3.94 -3.28
CA MET A 264 44.02 4.19 -4.44
C MET A 264 44.32 3.18 -5.55
N ASP A 265 43.28 2.46 -5.97
CA ASP A 265 43.34 1.49 -7.06
C ASP A 265 42.02 1.48 -7.86
N ASN A 266 42.02 0.78 -8.99
CA ASN A 266 40.81 0.59 -9.79
C ASN A 266 39.89 -0.55 -9.29
N ARG A 267 40.04 -1.04 -8.06
CA ARG A 267 39.09 -1.97 -7.40
C ARG A 267 38.10 -1.22 -6.53
N PHE A 268 38.49 -0.05 -6.02
CA PHE A 268 37.65 0.84 -5.21
C PHE A 268 37.17 0.21 -3.88
N GLU A 269 37.92 -0.75 -3.32
CA GLU A 269 37.53 -1.49 -2.12
C GLU A 269 37.65 -0.67 -0.82
N VAL A 270 38.49 0.37 -0.83
CA VAL A 270 38.76 1.19 0.36
C VAL A 270 37.66 2.24 0.53
N HIS A 271 37.20 2.40 1.76
CA HIS A 271 36.21 3.41 2.14
C HIS A 271 36.75 4.24 3.31
N SER A 272 36.57 5.55 3.20
CA SER A 272 36.95 6.48 4.24
C SER A 272 35.90 6.56 5.35
N ALA A 273 36.26 7.12 6.51
CA ALA A 273 35.34 7.23 7.63
C ALA A 273 34.14 8.13 7.29
N VAL A 274 34.38 9.22 6.56
CA VAL A 274 33.36 10.17 6.13
C VAL A 274 32.44 9.54 5.07
N TYR A 275 32.96 8.74 4.13
CA TYR A 275 32.13 7.98 3.20
C TYR A 275 31.15 7.08 3.96
N LEU A 276 31.64 6.33 4.95
CA LEU A 276 30.81 5.40 5.73
C LEU A 276 29.77 6.15 6.57
N GLN A 277 30.14 7.30 7.14
CA GLN A 277 29.19 8.18 7.85
C GLN A 277 28.08 8.67 6.92
N TYR A 278 28.45 9.16 5.73
CA TYR A 278 27.49 9.62 4.73
C TYR A 278 26.56 8.50 4.25
N ALA A 279 27.13 7.32 3.94
CA ALA A 279 26.37 6.15 3.54
C ALA A 279 25.37 5.71 4.63
N SER A 280 25.76 5.81 5.90
CA SER A 280 24.88 5.56 7.05
C SER A 280 23.74 6.58 7.14
N MET A 281 24.03 7.88 7.03
CA MET A 281 23.00 8.94 7.03
C MET A 281 21.96 8.73 5.92
N ARG A 282 22.42 8.44 4.69
CA ARG A 282 21.56 8.11 3.55
C ARG A 282 20.74 6.84 3.81
N GLY A 283 21.36 5.82 4.41
CA GLY A 283 20.70 4.58 4.79
C GLY A 283 19.53 4.82 5.76
N MET A 284 19.75 5.63 6.79
CA MET A 284 18.71 5.99 7.77
C MET A 284 17.58 6.82 7.15
N ALA A 285 17.91 7.82 6.31
CA ALA A 285 16.91 8.62 5.59
C ALA A 285 16.00 7.73 4.71
N ASN A 286 16.62 6.84 3.92
CA ASN A 286 15.91 5.89 3.07
C ASN A 286 15.05 4.91 3.87
N GLN A 287 15.53 4.44 5.03
CA GLN A 287 14.77 3.56 5.90
C GLN A 287 13.50 4.25 6.42
N ASN A 288 13.60 5.52 6.84
CA ASN A 288 12.44 6.30 7.29
C ASN A 288 11.43 6.54 6.17
N LEU A 289 11.89 6.91 4.97
CA LEU A 289 11.00 7.08 3.81
C LEU A 289 10.31 5.77 3.42
N LYS A 290 11.03 4.64 3.48
CA LYS A 290 10.45 3.31 3.26
C LYS A 290 9.39 2.96 4.31
N THR A 291 9.66 3.26 5.59
CA THR A 291 8.67 3.10 6.67
C THR A 291 7.43 3.94 6.41
N ALA A 292 7.58 5.21 6.03
CA ALA A 292 6.45 6.06 5.66
C ALA A 292 5.63 5.47 4.49
N SER A 293 6.30 4.97 3.45
CA SER A 293 5.65 4.29 2.33
C SER A 293 4.85 3.05 2.75
N ASN A 294 5.35 2.28 3.73
CA ASN A 294 4.62 1.14 4.27
C ASN A 294 3.35 1.61 5.00
N PHE A 295 3.42 2.69 5.79
CA PHE A 295 2.23 3.24 6.46
C PHE A 295 1.21 3.83 5.48
N PHE A 296 1.63 4.50 4.40
CA PHE A 296 0.70 4.90 3.34
C PHE A 296 0.02 3.70 2.68
N SER A 297 0.74 2.57 2.54
CA SER A 297 0.13 1.32 2.05
C SER A 297 -0.92 0.78 3.02
N LEU A 298 -0.68 0.90 4.34
CA LEU A 298 -1.63 0.54 5.38
C LEU A 298 -2.85 1.46 5.40
N VAL A 299 -2.70 2.76 5.12
CA VAL A 299 -3.83 3.69 4.94
C VAL A 299 -4.74 3.17 3.81
N VAL A 300 -4.18 2.87 2.63
CA VAL A 300 -4.97 2.34 1.51
C VAL A 300 -5.68 1.03 1.88
N LEU A 301 -5.01 0.15 2.64
CA LEU A 301 -5.63 -1.07 3.16
C LEU A 301 -6.78 -0.77 4.13
N ASN A 302 -6.62 0.21 5.02
CA ASN A 302 -7.66 0.65 5.96
C ASN A 302 -8.92 1.13 5.23
N HIS A 303 -8.74 1.94 4.16
CA HIS A 303 -9.84 2.35 3.29
C HIS A 303 -10.57 1.17 2.66
N ALA A 304 -9.85 0.19 2.12
CA ALA A 304 -10.45 -0.98 1.48
C ALA A 304 -11.24 -1.83 2.49
N LEU A 305 -10.67 -2.06 3.68
CA LEU A 305 -11.33 -2.83 4.74
C LEU A 305 -12.56 -2.11 5.29
N SER A 306 -12.50 -0.79 5.49
CA SER A 306 -13.66 -0.01 5.92
C SER A 306 -14.75 0.04 4.86
N ALA A 307 -14.40 0.22 3.58
CA ALA A 307 -15.39 0.16 2.50
C ALA A 307 -16.14 -1.18 2.47
N PHE A 308 -15.44 -2.29 2.70
CA PHE A 308 -16.04 -3.62 2.80
C PHE A 308 -16.88 -3.80 4.07
N ASP A 309 -16.40 -3.34 5.24
CA ASP A 309 -17.16 -3.45 6.48
C ASP A 309 -18.42 -2.57 6.46
N ALA A 310 -18.37 -1.38 5.84
CA ALA A 310 -19.53 -0.52 5.63
C ALA A 310 -20.67 -1.23 4.87
N LEU A 311 -20.34 -2.06 3.87
CA LEU A 311 -21.31 -2.90 3.17
C LEU A 311 -22.00 -3.87 4.14
N ILE A 312 -21.21 -4.54 4.98
CA ILE A 312 -21.71 -5.49 5.99
C ILE A 312 -22.56 -4.75 7.03
N ALA A 313 -22.11 -3.59 7.51
CA ALA A 313 -22.80 -2.80 8.50
C ALA A 313 -24.17 -2.32 8.00
N VAL A 314 -24.27 -1.88 6.73
CA VAL A 314 -25.56 -1.53 6.13
C VAL A 314 -26.47 -2.74 5.99
N ASN A 315 -25.96 -3.89 5.55
CA ASN A 315 -26.77 -5.10 5.46
C ASN A 315 -27.31 -5.52 6.84
N GLN A 316 -26.47 -5.47 7.88
CA GLN A 316 -26.88 -5.74 9.26
C GLN A 316 -27.91 -4.71 9.76
N TYR A 317 -27.74 -3.43 9.42
CA TYR A 317 -28.72 -2.38 9.74
C TYR A 317 -30.07 -2.65 9.06
N ASN A 318 -30.06 -2.98 7.77
CA ASN A 318 -31.25 -3.27 6.98
C ASN A 318 -31.95 -4.56 7.47
N ASP A 319 -31.19 -5.58 7.87
CA ASP A 319 -31.73 -6.84 8.39
C ASP A 319 -32.33 -6.73 9.80
N ARG A 320 -31.80 -5.86 10.66
CA ARG A 320 -32.34 -5.58 12.00
C ARG A 320 -33.73 -4.93 11.97
N ILE A 321 -34.06 -4.29 10.85
CA ILE A 321 -35.31 -3.54 10.68
C ILE A 321 -36.20 -4.32 9.71
N ARG A 322 -36.83 -5.39 10.22
CA ARG A 322 -37.86 -6.13 9.48
C ARG A 322 -39.23 -5.74 10.02
N THR A 323 -39.99 -5.06 9.18
CA THR A 323 -41.33 -4.60 9.53
C THR A 323 -42.29 -5.23 8.52
N SER A 324 -43.30 -5.97 8.98
CA SER A 324 -44.30 -6.60 8.09
C SER A 324 -45.69 -6.04 8.38
N LEU A 325 -46.33 -5.48 7.35
CA LEU A 325 -47.73 -5.05 7.38
C LEU A 325 -48.52 -6.20 6.76
N GLN A 326 -49.49 -6.74 7.49
CA GLN A 326 -50.31 -7.87 7.09
C GLN A 326 -51.76 -7.40 7.04
N PHE A 327 -52.43 -7.50 5.90
CA PHE A 327 -53.86 -7.26 5.79
C PHE A 327 -54.61 -8.54 6.04
N GLN A 328 -55.28 -8.62 7.18
CA GLN A 328 -56.09 -9.76 7.56
C GLN A 328 -57.51 -9.54 7.02
N GLN A 329 -57.98 -10.47 6.18
CA GLN A 329 -59.34 -10.43 5.67
C GLN A 329 -60.29 -11.11 6.66
N ASP A 330 -61.35 -10.41 7.04
CA ASP A 330 -62.42 -10.99 7.86
C ASP A 330 -63.27 -11.96 7.01
N ALA A 331 -63.36 -13.21 7.48
CA ALA A 331 -64.02 -14.30 6.78
C ALA A 331 -65.54 -14.10 6.61
N MET A 332 -66.17 -13.27 7.44
CA MET A 332 -67.61 -13.01 7.37
C MET A 332 -67.95 -11.71 6.62
N THR A 333 -67.14 -10.67 6.77
CA THR A 333 -67.45 -9.34 6.22
C THR A 333 -66.61 -8.97 5.01
N GLN A 334 -65.67 -9.82 4.59
CA GLN A 334 -64.69 -9.59 3.51
C GLN A 334 -63.88 -8.30 3.64
N THR A 335 -63.94 -7.65 4.81
CA THR A 335 -63.29 -6.37 5.06
C THR A 335 -61.84 -6.63 5.45
N LEU A 336 -60.92 -5.88 4.84
CA LEU A 336 -59.49 -5.98 5.09
C LEU A 336 -59.14 -5.11 6.29
N TYR A 337 -58.63 -5.72 7.35
CA TYR A 337 -58.07 -5.00 8.49
C TYR A 337 -56.54 -4.94 8.35
N PRO A 338 -55.92 -3.76 8.36
CA PRO A 338 -54.48 -3.66 8.41
C PRO A 338 -53.98 -4.07 9.81
N SER A 339 -53.02 -4.97 9.86
CA SER A 339 -52.22 -5.25 11.05
C SER A 339 -50.77 -4.92 10.73
N ALA A 340 -50.05 -4.31 11.68
CA ALA A 340 -48.65 -3.96 11.53
C ALA A 340 -47.83 -4.69 12.60
N SER A 341 -46.75 -5.34 12.20
CA SER A 341 -45.81 -5.99 13.11
C SER A 341 -44.39 -5.47 12.87
N VAL A 342 -43.70 -5.19 13.97
CA VAL A 342 -42.32 -4.71 13.96
C VAL A 342 -41.47 -5.78 14.62
N ALA A 343 -40.53 -6.36 13.88
CA ALA A 343 -39.52 -7.25 14.45
C ALA A 343 -38.21 -6.49 14.58
N ILE A 344 -37.83 -6.18 15.81
CA ILE A 344 -36.51 -5.64 16.15
C ILE A 344 -35.71 -6.81 16.71
N SER A 345 -34.68 -7.25 15.99
CA SER A 345 -33.69 -8.19 16.52
C SER A 345 -32.60 -7.41 17.26
N PHE A 346 -32.40 -7.73 18.55
CA PHE A 346 -31.42 -7.10 19.43
C PHE A 346 -30.07 -7.82 19.37
#